data_AF-A0A848VE24-F1
#
_entry.id   AF-A0A848VE24-F1
#
_cell.length_a   1.000
_cell.length_b   1.000
_cell.length_c   1.000
_cell.angle_alpha   90.00
_cell.angle_beta   90.00
_cell.angle_gamma   90.00
#
_symmetry.space_group_name_H-M   'P 1'
#
loop_
_entity.id
_entity.type
_entity.pdbx_description
1 polymer ?
#
loop_
_entity_poly.entity_id
_entity_poly.type
_entity_poly.pdbx_seq_one_letter_code
_entity_poly.pdbx_strand_id
1 'polypeptide(L)'
;MPRSKEPNLIFFYLLANALVLLTVVYAGVLESNFEDWYFISIQEDEYMEWATVWAFLFAGAAALIAAARRKQETARFPWYLYGLSLFCVLVALEEFSWGQRIFGYRPPAYFLEHNFQQELNIHNVIDTSFRKLVLTLVILGYGIVLPVLGFFQPLRDLLLRLGIEPGTVWLIPAFLGTYYLYDVYPWGHTGEWVELMLGCSMLFSLVPILQKPDKVATAGTLSAWAAGAWVTLIVLGMLSGAASRVQRDVHPATMQAARDEVAAIKRDFESGRVETRCNLHKRLYTFVVQYGETGLLDGEFATLQKQGLPSERADFLIDPWNSPYWLRDRCDRDAGKRYVFVYSFGPDRNRDSTTTEILGDDVGAYIQLR
;
A
#
# COMPACT_ATOMS: atom_id res chain seq x y z
N MET A 1 13.84 31.21 26.08
CA MET A 1 13.99 29.92 26.78
C MET A 1 12.83 29.74 27.74
N PRO A 2 12.22 28.54 27.76
CA PRO A 2 12.27 27.72 28.97
C PRO A 2 12.86 26.34 28.64
N ARG A 3 14.10 26.12 29.06
CA ARG A 3 14.93 24.91 28.81
C ARG A 3 14.57 23.70 29.71
N SER A 4 13.54 23.78 30.55
CA SER A 4 13.22 22.72 31.52
C SER A 4 12.25 21.65 31.00
N LYS A 5 11.73 21.78 29.77
CA LYS A 5 10.79 20.83 29.14
C LYS A 5 11.43 19.86 28.13
N GLU A 6 12.72 20.02 27.86
CA GLU A 6 13.47 19.33 26.78
C GLU A 6 13.80 17.83 27.03
N PRO A 7 14.13 17.35 28.26
CA PRO A 7 14.59 15.98 28.46
C PRO A 7 13.55 14.92 28.08
N ASN A 8 12.27 15.20 28.36
CA ASN A 8 11.17 14.26 28.15
C ASN A 8 10.88 14.03 26.67
N LEU A 9 11.10 15.06 25.83
CA LEU A 9 10.89 14.99 24.39
C LEU A 9 12.04 14.25 23.70
N ILE A 10 13.29 14.40 24.19
CA ILE A 10 14.44 13.69 23.63
C ILE A 10 14.25 12.19 23.75
N PHE A 11 13.88 11.67 24.93
CA PHE A 11 13.65 10.24 25.11
C PHE A 11 12.52 9.71 24.22
N PHE A 12 11.42 10.47 24.10
CA PHE A 12 10.35 10.15 23.15
C PHE A 12 10.86 10.03 21.71
N TYR A 13 11.66 10.99 21.23
CA TYR A 13 12.19 10.92 19.87
C TYR A 13 13.19 9.78 19.69
N LEU A 14 14.03 9.49 20.68
CA LEU A 14 14.92 8.32 20.62
C LEU A 14 14.12 7.03 20.47
N LEU A 15 13.04 6.87 21.24
CA LEU A 15 12.15 5.72 21.11
C LEU A 15 11.43 5.70 19.75
N ALA A 16 10.93 6.86 19.28
CA ALA A 16 10.28 6.96 17.98
C ALA A 16 11.21 6.57 16.83
N ASN A 17 12.48 7.02 16.84
CA ASN A 17 13.48 6.57 15.87
C ASN A 17 13.71 5.07 15.96
N ALA A 18 13.87 4.53 17.18
CA ALA A 18 14.07 3.10 17.38
C ALA A 18 12.90 2.27 16.83
N LEU A 19 11.65 2.69 17.07
CA LEU A 19 10.45 2.00 16.58
C LEU A 19 10.34 2.04 15.05
N VAL A 20 10.63 3.18 14.42
CA VAL A 20 10.62 3.28 12.94
C VAL A 20 11.74 2.43 12.33
N LEU A 21 12.96 2.48 12.89
CA LEU A 21 14.09 1.72 12.38
C LEU A 21 13.97 0.21 12.68
N LEU A 22 13.24 -0.18 13.73
CA LEU A 22 12.92 -1.57 14.02
C LEU A 22 12.11 -2.21 12.88
N THR A 23 11.29 -1.44 12.15
CA THR A 23 10.59 -1.93 10.96
C THR A 23 11.56 -2.48 9.90
N VAL A 24 12.74 -1.86 9.73
CA VAL A 24 13.79 -2.35 8.81
C VAL A 24 14.38 -3.67 9.30
N VAL A 25 14.66 -3.76 10.60
CA VAL A 25 15.19 -4.99 11.21
C VAL A 25 14.17 -6.12 11.08
N TYR A 26 12.89 -5.82 11.33
CA TYR A 26 11.81 -6.79 11.18
C TYR A 26 11.67 -7.28 9.73
N ALA A 27 11.68 -6.37 8.76
CA ALA A 27 11.66 -6.70 7.34
C ALA A 27 12.84 -7.61 6.96
N GLY A 28 14.06 -7.28 7.40
CA GLY A 28 15.24 -8.10 7.11
C GLY A 28 15.21 -9.48 7.77
N VAL A 29 14.70 -9.58 9.01
CA VAL A 29 14.52 -10.88 9.69
C VAL A 29 13.50 -11.75 8.96
N LEU A 30 12.38 -11.16 8.53
CA LEU A 30 11.38 -11.87 7.74
C LEU A 30 11.96 -12.34 6.41
N GLU A 31 12.63 -11.46 5.67
CA GLU A 31 13.19 -11.83 4.37
C GLU A 31 14.25 -12.93 4.47
N SER A 32 15.14 -12.87 5.47
CA SER A 32 16.25 -13.82 5.57
C SER A 32 15.88 -15.17 6.21
N ASN A 33 14.83 -15.23 7.04
CA ASN A 33 14.48 -16.44 7.81
C ASN A 33 13.07 -16.97 7.52
N PHE A 34 12.19 -16.14 6.97
CA PHE A 34 10.76 -16.43 6.82
C PHE A 34 10.25 -15.86 5.48
N GLU A 35 10.92 -16.21 4.38
CA GLU A 35 10.66 -15.69 3.03
C GLU A 35 9.16 -15.72 2.66
N ASP A 36 8.47 -16.83 2.93
CA ASP A 36 7.02 -16.94 2.68
C ASP A 36 6.21 -15.89 3.46
N TRP A 37 6.54 -15.68 4.73
CA TRP A 37 5.89 -14.66 5.55
C TRP A 37 6.23 -13.25 5.10
N TYR A 38 7.46 -13.01 4.64
CA TYR A 38 7.83 -11.73 4.03
C TYR A 38 6.94 -11.44 2.82
N PHE A 39 6.83 -12.41 1.90
CA PHE A 39 5.97 -12.27 0.72
C PHE A 39 4.49 -12.14 1.05
N ILE A 40 3.97 -12.81 2.08
CA ILE A 40 2.59 -12.59 2.53
C ILE A 40 2.44 -11.19 3.12
N SER A 41 3.41 -10.71 3.90
CA SER A 41 3.30 -9.41 4.59
C SER A 41 3.17 -8.21 3.63
N ILE A 42 3.82 -8.30 2.47
CA ILE A 42 3.94 -7.20 1.48
C ILE A 42 2.91 -7.31 0.34
N GLN A 43 1.96 -8.25 0.44
CA GLN A 43 0.87 -8.35 -0.52
C GLN A 43 -0.21 -7.31 -0.25
N GLU A 44 -1.01 -7.07 -1.27
CA GLU A 44 -2.19 -6.21 -1.19
C GLU A 44 -3.21 -6.77 -0.18
N ASP A 45 -3.99 -5.89 0.46
CA ASP A 45 -4.95 -6.22 1.52
C ASP A 45 -4.35 -6.82 2.80
N GLU A 46 -3.03 -6.80 2.95
CA GLU A 46 -2.33 -7.41 4.08
C GLU A 46 -2.06 -6.43 5.21
N TYR A 47 -1.62 -6.98 6.34
CA TYR A 47 -1.45 -6.18 7.55
C TYR A 47 -0.48 -5.00 7.38
N MET A 48 0.47 -5.06 6.43
CA MET A 48 1.41 -3.97 6.16
C MET A 48 0.72 -2.77 5.52
N GLU A 49 0.01 -2.99 4.41
CA GLU A 49 -0.78 -1.98 3.71
C GLU A 49 -1.79 -1.35 4.68
N TRP A 50 -2.53 -2.17 5.43
CA TRP A 50 -3.48 -1.66 6.43
C TRP A 50 -2.80 -0.89 7.57
N ALA A 51 -1.62 -1.32 8.04
CA ALA A 51 -0.86 -0.57 9.04
C ALA A 51 -0.42 0.80 8.49
N THR A 52 -0.04 0.87 7.20
CA THR A 52 0.28 2.12 6.50
C THR A 52 -0.94 3.03 6.43
N VAL A 53 -2.10 2.51 6.04
CA VAL A 53 -3.39 3.23 6.03
C VAL A 53 -3.67 3.84 7.41
N TRP A 54 -3.58 3.04 8.48
CA TRP A 54 -3.80 3.52 9.84
C TRP A 54 -2.76 4.56 10.29
N ALA A 55 -1.49 4.39 9.90
CA ALA A 55 -0.43 5.33 10.24
C ALA A 55 -0.71 6.72 9.64
N PHE A 56 -1.09 6.77 8.37
CA PHE A 56 -1.45 8.00 7.69
C PHE A 56 -2.78 8.58 8.19
N LEU A 57 -3.81 7.76 8.47
CA LEU A 57 -5.07 8.25 9.05
C LEU A 57 -4.85 8.88 10.44
N PHE A 58 -4.03 8.26 11.29
CA PHE A 58 -3.70 8.81 12.60
C PHE A 58 -2.83 10.05 12.49
N ALA A 59 -1.88 10.11 11.55
CA ALA A 59 -1.13 11.33 11.27
C ALA A 59 -2.05 12.45 10.78
N GLY A 60 -3.00 12.13 9.90
CA GLY A 60 -4.00 13.06 9.38
C GLY A 60 -4.92 13.60 10.48
N ALA A 61 -5.39 12.74 11.38
CA ALA A 61 -6.18 13.12 12.54
C ALA A 61 -5.38 13.98 13.53
N ALA A 62 -4.11 13.62 13.80
CA ALA A 62 -3.22 14.40 14.63
C ALA A 62 -2.99 15.81 14.05
N ALA A 63 -2.73 15.91 12.75
CA ALA A 63 -2.59 17.19 12.05
C ALA A 63 -3.87 18.02 12.11
N LEU A 64 -5.04 17.40 11.94
CA LEU A 64 -6.35 18.07 12.02
C LEU A 64 -6.61 18.64 13.42
N ILE A 65 -6.34 17.85 14.46
CA ILE A 65 -6.50 18.27 15.86
C ILE A 65 -5.53 19.42 16.17
N ALA A 66 -4.27 19.33 15.72
CA ALA A 66 -3.29 20.39 15.87
C ALA A 66 -3.73 21.67 15.15
N ALA A 67 -4.26 21.55 13.92
CA ALA A 67 -4.82 22.67 13.16
C ALA A 67 -5.98 23.34 13.92
N ALA A 68 -6.95 22.56 14.39
CA ALA A 68 -8.11 23.09 15.11
C ALA A 68 -7.69 23.87 16.37
N ARG A 69 -6.73 23.36 17.14
CA ARG A 69 -6.21 24.03 18.34
C ARG A 69 -5.46 25.32 17.99
N ARG A 70 -4.59 25.28 16.99
CA ARG A 70 -3.85 26.47 16.57
C ARG A 70 -4.77 27.58 16.05
N LYS A 71 -5.85 27.21 15.35
CA LYS A 71 -6.88 28.16 14.93
C LYS A 71 -7.53 28.83 16.14
N GLN A 72 -7.81 28.09 17.21
CA GLN A 72 -8.37 28.63 18.46
C GLN A 72 -7.37 29.55 19.19
N GLU A 73 -6.09 29.18 19.24
CA GLU A 73 -5.06 29.93 19.97
C GLU A 73 -4.64 31.22 19.26
N THR A 74 -4.58 31.21 17.93
CA THR A 74 -3.99 32.32 17.15
C THR A 74 -5.01 33.13 16.35
N ALA A 75 -6.26 32.65 16.25
CA ALA A 75 -7.30 33.15 15.36
C ALA A 75 -6.90 33.20 13.86
N ARG A 76 -5.74 32.65 13.48
CA ARG A 76 -5.27 32.53 12.09
C ARG A 76 -5.66 31.18 11.51
N PHE A 77 -5.80 31.12 10.20
CA PHE A 77 -6.06 29.86 9.49
C PHE A 77 -4.75 29.06 9.33
N PRO A 78 -4.58 27.90 10.00
CA PRO A 78 -3.35 27.09 9.95
C PRO A 78 -3.35 26.21 8.69
N TRP A 79 -3.23 26.85 7.53
CA TRP A 79 -3.33 26.18 6.22
C TRP A 79 -2.38 24.99 6.08
N TYR A 80 -1.15 25.10 6.61
CA TYR A 80 -0.14 24.04 6.52
C TYR A 80 -0.60 22.76 7.23
N LEU A 81 -1.14 22.86 8.44
CA LEU A 81 -1.60 21.70 9.20
C LEU A 81 -2.89 21.09 8.60
N TYR A 82 -3.79 21.91 8.07
CA TYR A 82 -4.93 21.41 7.30
C TYR A 82 -4.49 20.71 6.01
N GLY A 83 -3.52 21.28 5.29
CA GLY A 83 -2.93 20.69 4.10
C GLY A 83 -2.23 19.36 4.40
N LEU A 84 -1.46 19.30 5.50
CA LEU A 84 -0.82 18.07 5.96
C LEU A 84 -1.85 17.01 6.36
N SER A 85 -2.94 17.40 7.01
CA SER A 85 -4.05 16.50 7.34
C SER A 85 -4.68 15.92 6.08
N LEU A 86 -5.01 16.77 5.10
CA LEU A 86 -5.56 16.34 3.83
C LEU A 86 -4.60 15.43 3.07
N PHE A 87 -3.31 15.79 3.03
CA PHE A 87 -2.27 14.96 2.41
C PHE A 87 -2.23 13.56 3.02
N CYS A 88 -2.16 13.43 4.34
CA CYS A 88 -2.12 12.12 4.98
C CYS A 88 -3.40 11.32 4.73
N VAL A 89 -4.58 11.95 4.76
CA VAL A 89 -5.84 11.26 4.43
C VAL A 89 -5.84 10.79 2.98
N LEU A 90 -5.39 11.61 2.02
CA LEU A 90 -5.31 11.22 0.62
C LEU A 90 -4.34 10.06 0.41
N VAL A 91 -3.17 10.08 1.04
CA VAL A 91 -2.23 8.94 0.98
C VAL A 91 -2.92 7.69 1.52
N ALA A 92 -3.57 7.75 2.69
CA ALA A 92 -4.30 6.60 3.21
C ALA A 92 -5.36 6.09 2.21
N LEU A 93 -6.16 6.97 1.60
CA LEU A 93 -7.16 6.60 0.59
C LEU A 93 -6.52 5.94 -0.64
N GLU A 94 -5.35 6.41 -1.08
CA GLU A 94 -4.59 5.80 -2.18
C GLU A 94 -4.12 4.39 -1.81
N GLU A 95 -3.59 4.19 -0.61
CA GLU A 95 -3.07 2.90 -0.13
C GLU A 95 -4.15 1.80 0.00
N PHE A 96 -5.40 2.13 0.32
CA PHE A 96 -6.50 1.12 0.32
C PHE A 96 -7.37 1.16 -0.95
N SER A 97 -6.86 1.73 -2.04
CA SER A 97 -7.54 1.82 -3.34
C SER A 97 -8.95 2.43 -3.26
N TRP A 98 -9.09 3.50 -2.48
CA TRP A 98 -10.33 4.25 -2.26
C TRP A 98 -11.51 3.39 -1.80
N GLY A 99 -11.23 2.26 -1.15
CA GLY A 99 -12.25 1.34 -0.64
C GLY A 99 -12.83 0.43 -1.71
N GLN A 100 -12.26 0.40 -2.91
CA GLN A 100 -12.61 -0.55 -3.96
C GLN A 100 -12.71 -1.96 -3.40
N ARG A 101 -11.72 -2.35 -2.59
CA ARG A 101 -11.64 -3.70 -2.07
C ARG A 101 -12.69 -3.99 -1.00
N ILE A 102 -13.01 -3.04 -0.13
CA ILE A 102 -14.07 -3.20 0.89
C ILE A 102 -15.48 -3.22 0.26
N PHE A 103 -15.73 -2.36 -0.72
CA PHE A 103 -17.05 -2.16 -1.30
C PHE A 103 -17.29 -2.98 -2.58
N GLY A 104 -16.25 -3.62 -3.10
CA GLY A 104 -16.30 -4.49 -4.27
C GLY A 104 -16.72 -3.79 -5.57
N TYR A 105 -16.66 -2.45 -5.63
CA TYR A 105 -17.04 -1.74 -6.85
C TYR A 105 -15.96 -1.85 -7.93
N ARG A 106 -16.38 -1.77 -9.18
CA ARG A 106 -15.48 -1.79 -10.33
C ARG A 106 -14.83 -0.42 -10.55
N PRO A 107 -13.51 -0.33 -10.73
CA PRO A 107 -12.86 0.91 -11.14
C PRO A 107 -13.39 1.42 -12.50
N PRO A 108 -13.36 2.75 -12.75
CA PRO A 108 -13.63 3.29 -14.07
C PRO A 108 -12.65 2.73 -15.12
N ALA A 109 -13.09 2.63 -16.38
CA ALA A 109 -12.29 2.06 -17.48
C ALA A 109 -10.88 2.67 -17.61
N TYR A 110 -10.74 3.98 -17.36
CA TYR A 110 -9.44 4.66 -17.34
C TYR A 110 -8.43 3.97 -16.40
N PHE A 111 -8.86 3.60 -15.18
CA PHE A 111 -8.02 2.92 -14.21
C PHE A 111 -7.79 1.46 -14.60
N LEU A 112 -8.80 0.76 -15.11
CA LEU A 112 -8.62 -0.61 -15.60
C LEU A 112 -7.60 -0.72 -16.75
N GLU A 113 -7.49 0.33 -17.57
CA GLU A 113 -6.58 0.41 -18.71
C GLU A 113 -5.17 0.88 -18.30
N HIS A 114 -5.07 1.94 -17.49
CA HIS A 114 -3.81 2.65 -17.24
C HIS A 114 -3.17 2.35 -15.88
N ASN A 115 -3.92 1.82 -14.92
CA ASN A 115 -3.38 1.43 -13.63
C ASN A 115 -2.73 0.04 -13.76
N PHE A 116 -1.44 -0.10 -13.43
CA PHE A 116 -0.76 -1.40 -13.59
C PHE A 116 -1.31 -2.50 -12.67
N GLN A 117 -2.13 -2.15 -11.68
CA GLN A 117 -2.85 -3.07 -10.81
C GLN A 117 -4.33 -3.25 -11.15
N GLN A 118 -4.86 -2.43 -12.07
CA GLN A 118 -6.29 -2.37 -12.41
C GLN A 118 -7.16 -1.95 -11.21
N GLU A 119 -6.65 -1.00 -10.42
CA GLU A 119 -7.28 -0.50 -9.20
C GLU A 119 -7.59 0.99 -9.25
N LEU A 120 -8.53 1.43 -8.41
CA LEU A 120 -8.82 2.84 -8.19
C LEU A 120 -7.79 3.43 -7.24
N ASN A 121 -6.60 3.72 -7.74
CA ASN A 121 -5.62 4.60 -7.12
C ASN A 121 -4.83 5.35 -8.21
N ILE A 122 -4.41 6.56 -7.90
CA ILE A 122 -3.69 7.45 -8.82
C ILE A 122 -2.21 7.08 -8.86
N HIS A 123 -1.62 6.69 -7.72
CA HIS A 123 -0.19 6.41 -7.63
C HIS A 123 0.29 5.22 -8.49
N ASN A 124 -0.62 4.37 -9.00
CA ASN A 124 -0.30 3.25 -9.91
C ASN A 124 -0.69 3.53 -11.36
N VAL A 125 -1.28 4.69 -11.65
CA VAL A 125 -1.40 5.23 -13.00
C VAL A 125 -0.17 6.06 -13.37
N ILE A 126 0.42 6.70 -12.37
CA ILE A 126 1.58 7.58 -12.53
C ILE A 126 2.84 6.77 -12.86
N ASP A 127 3.70 7.34 -13.72
CA ASP A 127 5.00 6.76 -14.06
C ASP A 127 5.87 6.50 -12.82
N THR A 128 6.60 5.39 -12.85
CA THR A 128 7.40 4.92 -11.71
C THR A 128 8.46 5.95 -11.31
N SER A 129 9.12 6.61 -12.27
CA SER A 129 10.15 7.61 -11.96
C SER A 129 9.55 8.86 -11.33
N PHE A 130 8.36 9.29 -11.75
CA PHE A 130 7.68 10.42 -11.14
C PHE A 130 7.21 10.08 -9.72
N ARG A 131 6.62 8.90 -9.49
CA ARG A 131 6.26 8.44 -8.15
C ARG A 131 7.49 8.41 -7.24
N LYS A 132 8.62 7.90 -7.74
CA LYS A 132 9.88 7.89 -7.01
C LYS A 132 10.34 9.28 -6.60
N LEU A 133 10.32 10.22 -7.54
CA LEU A 133 10.67 11.60 -7.26
C LEU A 133 9.76 12.23 -6.20
N VAL A 134 8.44 12.07 -6.33
CA VAL A 134 7.48 12.63 -5.37
C VAL A 134 7.72 12.07 -3.97
N LEU A 135 7.88 10.75 -3.82
CA LEU A 135 8.12 10.14 -2.51
C LEU A 135 9.46 10.60 -1.92
N THR A 136 10.53 10.68 -2.72
CA THR A 136 11.82 11.23 -2.28
C THR A 136 11.69 12.69 -1.81
N LEU A 137 10.95 13.52 -2.53
CA LEU A 137 10.72 14.92 -2.15
C LEU A 137 9.91 15.03 -0.86
N VAL A 138 8.93 14.14 -0.63
CA VAL A 138 8.20 14.09 0.64
C VAL A 138 9.15 13.69 1.77
N ILE A 139 9.88 12.57 1.65
CA ILE A 139 10.77 12.08 2.71
C ILE A 139 11.85 13.12 3.05
N LEU A 140 12.58 13.62 2.06
CA LEU A 140 13.67 14.56 2.27
C LEU A 140 13.14 15.96 2.62
N GLY A 141 12.11 16.44 1.92
CA GLY A 141 11.55 17.77 2.10
C GLY A 141 10.89 17.95 3.46
N TYR A 142 9.94 17.08 3.80
CA TYR A 142 9.23 17.10 5.07
C TYR A 142 10.12 16.63 6.23
N GLY A 143 10.84 15.52 6.03
CA GLY A 143 11.54 14.82 7.11
C GLY A 143 12.92 15.38 7.46
N ILE A 144 13.55 16.12 6.55
CA ILE A 144 14.94 16.58 6.72
C ILE A 144 15.07 18.08 6.46
N VAL A 145 14.77 18.54 5.25
CA VAL A 145 14.98 19.93 4.83
C VAL A 145 14.18 20.87 5.73
N LEU A 146 12.88 20.64 5.91
CA LEU A 146 12.02 21.53 6.70
C LEU A 146 12.45 21.61 8.19
N PRO A 147 12.73 20.50 8.90
CA PRO A 147 13.32 20.54 10.24
C PRO A 147 14.67 21.26 10.32
N VAL A 148 15.56 21.04 9.36
CA VAL A 148 16.88 21.69 9.31
C VAL A 148 16.74 23.19 9.11
N LEU A 149 15.87 23.66 8.21
CA LEU A 149 15.56 25.08 8.06
C LEU A 149 14.99 25.66 9.36
N GLY A 150 14.10 24.91 10.02
CA GLY A 150 13.53 25.29 11.32
C GLY A 150 14.52 25.32 12.49
N PHE A 151 15.70 24.71 12.35
CA PHE A 151 16.77 24.77 13.34
C PHE A 151 17.44 26.15 13.38
N PHE A 152 17.52 26.84 12.23
CA PHE A 152 18.10 28.18 12.12
C PHE A 152 17.06 29.26 12.43
N GLN A 153 17.29 30.07 13.47
CA GLN A 153 16.31 31.03 13.99
C GLN A 153 15.70 31.97 12.92
N PRO A 154 16.47 32.62 12.02
CA PRO A 154 15.89 33.52 11.03
C PRO A 154 14.93 32.81 10.07
N LEU A 155 15.26 31.57 9.69
CA LEU A 155 14.45 30.75 8.80
C LEU A 155 13.24 30.19 9.53
N ARG A 156 13.40 29.78 10.80
CA ARG A 156 12.29 29.38 11.67
C ARG A 156 11.24 30.49 11.80
N ASP A 157 11.67 31.72 12.05
CA ASP A 157 10.77 32.87 12.16
C ASP A 157 10.04 33.14 10.85
N LEU A 158 10.72 32.98 9.71
CA LEU A 158 10.10 33.08 8.38
C LEU A 158 9.04 31.98 8.17
N LEU A 159 9.37 30.71 8.44
CA LEU A 159 8.45 29.58 8.31
C LEU A 159 7.20 29.79 9.18
N LEU A 160 7.37 30.17 10.44
CA LEU A 160 6.26 30.44 11.35
C LEU A 160 5.42 31.65 10.92
N ARG A 161 6.02 32.69 10.34
CA ARG A 161 5.28 33.82 9.72
C ARG A 161 4.45 33.38 8.52
N LEU A 162 4.96 32.45 7.72
CA LEU A 162 4.23 31.82 6.62
C LEU A 162 3.18 30.81 7.11
N GLY A 163 3.14 30.50 8.41
CA GLY A 163 2.22 29.53 8.99
C GLY A 163 2.66 28.07 8.82
N ILE A 164 3.90 27.84 8.39
CA ILE A 164 4.51 26.52 8.24
C ILE A 164 5.09 26.11 9.59
N GLU A 165 4.70 24.94 10.09
CA GLU A 165 5.26 24.37 11.31
C GLU A 165 6.50 23.55 10.95
N PRO A 166 7.73 24.01 11.28
CA PRO A 166 8.91 23.20 11.04
C PRO A 166 8.87 21.96 11.92
N GLY A 167 9.16 20.80 11.33
CA GLY A 167 9.30 19.55 12.06
C GLY A 167 10.49 19.55 13.02
N THR A 168 10.63 18.46 13.77
CA THR A 168 11.72 18.26 14.73
C THR A 168 12.97 17.66 14.09
N VAL A 169 14.15 18.20 14.40
CA VAL A 169 15.43 17.64 13.94
C VAL A 169 15.73 16.26 14.56
N TRP A 170 15.09 15.95 15.69
CA TRP A 170 15.33 14.69 16.41
C TRP A 170 14.81 13.46 15.69
N LEU A 171 13.92 13.59 14.69
CA LEU A 171 13.43 12.48 13.87
C LEU A 171 14.18 12.32 12.55
N ILE A 172 15.19 13.15 12.26
CA ILE A 172 16.00 13.03 11.05
C ILE A 172 16.59 11.62 10.86
N PRO A 173 17.07 10.90 11.91
CA PRO A 173 17.59 9.54 11.72
C PRO A 173 16.55 8.56 11.16
N ALA A 174 15.28 8.64 11.60
CA ALA A 174 14.19 7.84 11.07
C ALA A 174 13.95 8.14 9.59
N PHE A 175 13.84 9.42 9.21
CA PHE A 175 13.65 9.82 7.81
C PHE A 175 14.84 9.48 6.91
N LEU A 176 16.08 9.57 7.44
CA LEU A 176 17.28 9.11 6.72
C LEU A 176 17.26 7.60 6.52
N GLY A 177 16.84 6.83 7.53
CA GLY A 177 16.65 5.39 7.42
C GLY A 177 15.59 5.02 6.38
N THR A 178 14.44 5.72 6.39
CA THR A 178 13.39 5.59 5.38
C THR A 178 13.90 5.89 3.97
N TYR A 179 14.63 7.00 3.80
CA TYR A 179 15.23 7.36 2.52
C TYR A 179 16.28 6.35 2.05
N TYR A 180 17.18 5.92 2.95
CA TYR A 180 18.23 4.96 2.63
C TYR A 180 17.63 3.62 2.18
N LEU A 181 16.62 3.11 2.90
CA LEU A 181 15.92 1.89 2.53
C LEU A 181 15.26 2.04 1.15
N TYR A 182 14.66 3.20 0.88
CA TYR A 182 14.02 3.50 -0.40
C TYR A 182 15.00 3.56 -1.57
N ASP A 183 16.17 4.17 -1.36
CA ASP A 183 17.20 4.37 -2.38
C ASP A 183 17.92 3.06 -2.72
N VAL A 184 18.30 2.29 -1.69
CA VAL A 184 18.99 1.00 -1.87
C VAL A 184 18.04 -0.08 -2.38
N TYR A 185 16.77 -0.05 -1.94
CA TYR A 185 15.73 -1.00 -2.32
C TYR A 185 16.20 -2.48 -2.27
N PRO A 186 16.68 -2.96 -1.10
CA PRO A 186 17.39 -4.24 -1.01
C PRO A 186 16.51 -5.47 -1.27
N TRP A 187 15.20 -5.36 -1.09
CA TRP A 187 14.26 -6.49 -1.17
C TRP A 187 13.11 -6.23 -2.14
N GLY A 188 12.45 -7.30 -2.59
CA GLY A 188 11.21 -7.20 -3.38
C GLY A 188 10.13 -6.44 -2.60
N HIS A 189 9.45 -5.49 -3.25
CA HIS A 189 8.42 -4.66 -2.59
C HIS A 189 8.89 -3.92 -1.33
N THR A 190 10.16 -3.46 -1.31
CA THR A 190 10.67 -2.57 -0.24
C THR A 190 9.80 -1.31 -0.03
N GLY A 191 9.06 -0.88 -1.07
CA GLY A 191 8.12 0.26 -1.01
C GLY A 191 7.14 0.21 0.17
N GLU A 192 6.51 -0.95 0.40
CA GLU A 192 5.51 -1.15 1.46
C GLU A 192 6.06 -0.78 2.85
N TRP A 193 7.30 -1.20 3.12
CA TRP A 193 7.99 -0.93 4.37
C TRP A 193 8.34 0.56 4.51
N VAL A 194 8.74 1.19 3.40
CA VAL A 194 9.08 2.61 3.34
C VAL A 194 7.85 3.48 3.61
N GLU A 195 6.69 3.10 3.08
CA GLU A 195 5.43 3.81 3.28
C GLU A 195 4.96 3.72 4.74
N LEU A 196 5.04 2.53 5.37
CA LEU A 196 4.75 2.40 6.81
C LEU A 196 5.71 3.25 7.65
N MET A 197 7.01 3.21 7.36
CA MET A 197 8.02 4.01 8.06
C MET A 197 7.76 5.50 7.92
N LEU A 198 7.36 5.97 6.73
CA LEU A 198 6.99 7.35 6.46
C LEU A 198 5.76 7.77 7.26
N GLY A 199 4.68 6.97 7.21
CA GLY A 199 3.46 7.22 7.98
C GLY A 199 3.72 7.31 9.49
N CYS A 200 4.52 6.38 10.04
CA CYS A 200 4.92 6.38 11.44
C CYS A 200 5.75 7.62 11.80
N SER A 201 6.72 7.99 10.96
CA SER A 201 7.56 9.17 11.18
C SER A 201 6.75 10.46 11.16
N MET A 202 5.78 10.58 10.24
CA MET A 202 4.85 11.70 10.19
C MET A 202 3.97 11.76 11.43
N LEU A 203 3.39 10.62 11.87
CA LEU A 203 2.60 10.56 13.10
C LEU A 203 3.43 11.01 14.32
N PHE A 204 4.63 10.45 14.52
CA PHE A 204 5.48 10.79 15.66
C PHE A 204 5.96 12.24 15.64
N SER A 205 6.11 12.85 14.46
CA SER A 205 6.44 14.28 14.34
C SER A 205 5.31 15.19 14.85
N LEU A 206 4.06 14.72 14.84
CA LEU A 206 2.87 15.49 15.24
C LEU A 206 2.50 15.31 16.72
N VAL A 207 2.89 14.21 17.36
CA VAL A 207 2.54 13.91 18.77
C VAL A 207 2.93 15.03 19.75
N PRO A 208 4.14 15.62 19.70
CA PRO A 208 4.50 16.71 20.59
C PRO A 208 3.67 17.98 20.39
N ILE A 209 3.24 18.24 19.16
CA ILE A 209 2.39 19.38 18.79
C ILE A 209 0.97 19.22 19.38
N LEU A 210 0.54 17.97 19.64
CA LEU A 210 -0.73 17.67 20.32
C LEU A 210 -0.69 17.91 21.84
N GLN A 211 0.44 18.25 22.44
CA GLN A 211 0.47 18.51 23.88
C GLN A 211 0.03 19.94 24.20
N LYS A 212 -0.88 20.10 25.18
CA LYS A 212 -1.25 21.44 25.66
C LYS A 212 -0.06 22.06 26.41
N PRO A 213 0.20 23.37 26.26
CA PRO A 213 1.32 24.06 26.91
C PRO A 213 1.37 23.87 28.43
N ASP A 214 0.19 23.76 29.06
CA ASP A 214 -0.01 23.68 30.52
C ASP A 214 -0.03 22.25 31.06
N LYS A 215 -0.08 21.23 30.19
CA LYS A 215 -0.10 19.81 30.55
C LYS A 215 0.87 19.04 29.66
N VAL A 216 2.15 19.40 29.74
CA VAL A 216 3.22 18.65 29.07
C VAL A 216 3.32 17.29 29.75
N ALA A 217 3.07 16.23 28.99
CA ALA A 217 3.10 14.88 29.55
C ALA A 217 4.54 14.51 29.95
N THR A 218 4.68 13.61 30.92
CA THR A 218 5.99 13.11 31.34
C THR A 218 6.63 12.29 30.21
N ALA A 219 7.96 12.11 30.26
CA ALA A 219 8.67 11.23 29.32
C ALA A 219 8.03 9.84 29.26
N GLY A 220 7.65 9.29 30.42
CA GLY A 220 7.00 7.99 30.52
C GLY A 220 5.66 7.93 29.79
N THR A 221 4.82 8.96 29.94
CA THR A 221 3.52 9.03 29.25
C THR A 221 3.69 9.15 27.74
N LEU A 222 4.62 10.00 27.27
CA LEU A 222 4.92 10.14 25.84
C LEU A 222 5.45 8.85 25.22
N SER A 223 6.33 8.16 25.94
CA SER A 223 6.95 6.91 25.47
C SER A 223 5.96 5.76 25.45
N ALA A 224 5.10 5.67 26.47
CA ALA A 224 3.97 4.75 26.46
C ALA A 224 3.01 5.04 25.30
N TRP A 225 2.83 6.32 24.93
CA TRP A 225 2.04 6.71 23.76
C TRP A 225 2.71 6.27 22.45
N ALA A 226 4.03 6.48 22.29
CA ALA A 226 4.76 6.05 21.10
C ALA A 226 4.68 4.52 20.90
N ALA A 227 5.00 3.77 21.96
CA ALA A 227 4.92 2.31 21.95
C ALA A 227 3.47 1.82 21.74
N GLY A 228 2.50 2.43 22.44
CA GLY A 228 1.09 2.10 22.30
C GLY A 228 0.55 2.39 20.90
N ALA A 229 0.94 3.52 20.29
CA ALA A 229 0.58 3.87 18.93
C ALA A 229 1.16 2.86 17.93
N TRP A 230 2.45 2.54 18.04
CA TRP A 230 3.09 1.56 17.16
C TRP A 230 2.42 0.18 17.25
N VAL A 231 2.17 -0.31 18.48
CA VAL A 231 1.43 -1.58 18.69
C VAL A 231 0.02 -1.49 18.11
N THR A 232 -0.68 -0.36 18.31
CA THR A 232 -2.03 -0.15 17.76
C THR A 232 -2.02 -0.20 16.24
N LEU A 233 -1.02 0.39 15.57
CA LEU A 233 -0.89 0.34 14.11
C LEU A 233 -0.75 -1.10 13.61
N ILE A 234 0.13 -1.89 14.22
CA ILE A 234 0.32 -3.30 13.85
C ILE A 234 -0.94 -4.12 14.13
N VAL A 235 -1.56 -3.96 15.30
CA VAL A 235 -2.78 -4.69 15.67
C VAL A 235 -3.94 -4.32 14.76
N LEU A 236 -4.16 -3.03 14.48
CA LEU A 236 -5.21 -2.61 13.56
C LEU A 236 -4.92 -3.06 12.14
N GLY A 237 -3.66 -3.04 11.70
CA GLY A 237 -3.22 -3.61 10.43
C GLY A 237 -3.62 -5.09 10.31
N MET A 238 -3.24 -5.89 11.31
CA MET A 238 -3.58 -7.33 11.36
C MET A 238 -5.10 -7.57 11.40
N LEU A 239 -5.84 -6.81 12.22
CA LEU A 239 -7.29 -6.94 12.32
C LEU A 239 -7.99 -6.53 11.03
N SER A 240 -7.51 -5.48 10.35
CA SER A 240 -8.12 -4.99 9.11
C SER A 240 -7.82 -5.93 7.95
N GLY A 241 -6.59 -6.44 7.84
CA GLY A 241 -6.23 -7.47 6.85
C GLY A 241 -6.96 -8.81 7.11
N ALA A 242 -7.16 -9.18 8.37
CA ALA A 242 -8.01 -10.34 8.67
C ALA A 242 -9.48 -10.07 8.31
N ALA A 243 -9.98 -8.87 8.57
CA ALA A 243 -11.37 -8.51 8.27
C ALA A 243 -11.65 -8.41 6.76
N SER A 244 -10.71 -7.87 5.97
CA SER A 244 -10.82 -7.79 4.51
C SER A 244 -10.97 -9.18 3.89
N ARG A 245 -10.19 -10.16 4.36
CA ARG A 245 -10.29 -11.57 3.93
C ARG A 245 -11.59 -12.25 4.36
N VAL A 246 -12.16 -11.88 5.52
CA VAL A 246 -13.44 -12.46 5.99
C VAL A 246 -14.62 -11.94 5.19
N GLN A 247 -14.48 -10.79 4.52
CA GLN A 247 -15.53 -10.18 3.71
C GLN A 247 -15.70 -10.89 2.36
N ARG A 248 -16.10 -12.17 2.42
CA ARG A 248 -16.22 -13.05 1.26
C ARG A 248 -17.58 -12.89 0.59
N ASP A 249 -17.59 -12.40 -0.64
CA ASP A 249 -18.78 -12.47 -1.49
C ASP A 249 -18.89 -13.88 -2.12
N VAL A 250 -19.18 -14.89 -1.30
CA VAL A 250 -19.35 -16.29 -1.74
C VAL A 250 -20.78 -16.55 -2.20
N HIS A 251 -21.25 -15.79 -3.17
CA HIS A 251 -22.51 -16.11 -3.83
C HIS A 251 -22.30 -17.27 -4.84
N PRO A 252 -23.09 -18.36 -4.80
CA PRO A 252 -22.93 -19.49 -5.71
C PRO A 252 -22.96 -19.11 -7.19
N ALA A 253 -23.76 -18.11 -7.55
CA ALA A 253 -23.82 -17.57 -8.91
C ALA A 253 -22.51 -16.89 -9.33
N THR A 254 -21.91 -16.10 -8.44
CA THR A 254 -20.62 -15.43 -8.65
C THR A 254 -19.48 -16.45 -8.80
N MET A 255 -19.45 -17.47 -7.96
CA MET A 255 -18.49 -18.57 -8.06
C MET A 255 -18.63 -19.36 -9.36
N GLN A 256 -19.87 -19.62 -9.80
CA GLN A 256 -20.13 -20.31 -11.06
C GLN A 256 -19.66 -19.46 -12.25
N ALA A 257 -19.99 -18.16 -12.26
CA ALA A 257 -19.51 -17.23 -13.27
C ALA A 257 -17.98 -17.23 -13.37
N ALA A 258 -17.28 -17.13 -12.23
CA ALA A 258 -15.81 -17.19 -12.21
C ALA A 258 -15.25 -18.49 -12.82
N ARG A 259 -15.89 -19.65 -12.56
CA ARG A 259 -15.48 -20.94 -13.12
C ARG A 259 -15.70 -21.01 -14.63
N ASP A 260 -16.85 -20.53 -15.11
CA ASP A 260 -17.19 -20.52 -16.53
C ASP A 260 -16.25 -19.60 -17.33
N GLU A 261 -15.94 -18.44 -16.74
CA GLU A 261 -14.99 -17.46 -17.23
C GLU A 261 -13.55 -18.01 -17.34
N VAL A 262 -13.04 -18.61 -16.25
CA VAL A 262 -11.73 -19.29 -16.24
C VAL A 262 -11.68 -20.43 -17.25
N ALA A 263 -12.76 -21.19 -17.41
CA ALA A 263 -12.83 -22.26 -18.40
C ALA A 263 -12.79 -21.73 -19.83
N ALA A 264 -13.38 -20.56 -20.10
CA ALA A 264 -13.31 -19.89 -21.40
C ALA A 264 -11.88 -19.41 -21.70
N ILE A 265 -11.23 -18.74 -20.74
CA ILE A 265 -9.82 -18.32 -20.86
C ILE A 265 -8.93 -19.53 -21.14
N LYS A 266 -9.11 -20.64 -20.41
CA LYS A 266 -8.38 -21.89 -20.66
C LYS A 266 -8.52 -22.36 -22.10
N ARG A 267 -9.76 -22.37 -22.64
CA ARG A 267 -10.00 -22.80 -24.04
C ARG A 267 -9.29 -21.90 -25.05
N ASP A 268 -9.18 -20.61 -24.78
CA ASP A 268 -8.45 -19.68 -25.66
C ASP A 268 -6.96 -20.04 -25.73
N PHE A 269 -6.30 -20.33 -24.60
CA PHE A 269 -4.92 -20.82 -24.59
C PHE A 269 -4.78 -22.19 -25.27
N GLU A 270 -5.63 -23.17 -24.95
CA GLU A 270 -5.54 -24.54 -25.50
C GLU A 270 -5.88 -24.62 -27.00
N SER A 271 -6.59 -23.63 -27.52
CA SER A 271 -6.89 -23.51 -28.95
C SER A 271 -5.70 -23.02 -29.79
N GLY A 272 -4.67 -22.47 -29.14
CA GLY A 272 -3.52 -21.84 -29.81
C GLY A 272 -3.79 -20.41 -30.27
N ARG A 273 -4.89 -19.78 -29.84
CA ARG A 273 -5.14 -18.34 -30.08
C ARG A 273 -4.24 -17.42 -29.27
N VAL A 274 -3.75 -17.94 -28.14
CA VAL A 274 -3.00 -17.19 -27.14
C VAL A 274 -1.78 -18.00 -26.76
N GLU A 275 -0.59 -17.41 -26.88
CA GLU A 275 0.67 -18.07 -26.57
C GLU A 275 1.31 -17.46 -25.32
N THR A 276 1.64 -18.32 -24.34
CA THR A 276 2.35 -17.91 -23.12
C THR A 276 3.83 -18.27 -23.16
N ARG A 277 4.61 -17.62 -22.28
CA ARG A 277 6.06 -17.72 -22.19
C ARG A 277 6.48 -18.27 -20.83
N CYS A 278 7.53 -19.07 -20.82
CA CYS A 278 8.11 -19.61 -19.59
C CYS A 278 8.46 -18.54 -18.55
N ASN A 279 8.24 -18.88 -17.28
CA ASN A 279 8.57 -18.10 -16.10
C ASN A 279 7.89 -16.74 -16.06
N LEU A 280 6.59 -16.75 -16.35
CA LEU A 280 5.72 -15.59 -16.32
C LEU A 280 4.73 -15.69 -15.15
N HIS A 281 4.55 -14.58 -14.43
CA HIS A 281 3.43 -14.37 -13.54
C HIS A 281 2.94 -12.94 -13.66
N LYS A 282 1.76 -12.76 -14.23
CA LYS A 282 1.21 -11.45 -14.54
C LYS A 282 -0.31 -11.46 -14.49
N ARG A 283 -0.87 -10.27 -14.26
CA ARG A 283 -2.28 -9.98 -14.54
C ARG A 283 -2.54 -10.20 -16.04
N LEU A 284 -3.69 -10.78 -16.35
CA LEU A 284 -4.00 -11.25 -17.69
C LEU A 284 -4.10 -10.09 -18.69
N TYR A 285 -4.73 -8.98 -18.30
CA TYR A 285 -4.80 -7.78 -19.14
C TYR A 285 -3.42 -7.18 -19.41
N THR A 286 -2.58 -7.05 -18.37
CA THR A 286 -1.18 -6.62 -18.54
C THR A 286 -0.42 -7.54 -19.48
N PHE A 287 -0.63 -8.85 -19.41
CA PHE A 287 -0.04 -9.81 -20.33
C PHE A 287 -0.50 -9.57 -21.78
N VAL A 288 -1.81 -9.39 -22.01
CA VAL A 288 -2.35 -9.09 -23.34
C VAL A 288 -1.72 -7.83 -23.93
N VAL A 289 -1.72 -6.73 -23.18
CA VAL A 289 -1.18 -5.44 -23.64
C VAL A 289 0.33 -5.51 -23.87
N GLN A 290 1.08 -6.15 -22.95
CA GLN A 290 2.54 -6.19 -23.02
C GLN A 290 3.06 -7.11 -24.13
N TYR A 291 2.35 -8.21 -24.43
CA TYR A 291 2.82 -9.22 -25.37
C TYR A 291 2.04 -9.27 -26.68
N GLY A 292 0.98 -8.46 -26.83
CA GLY A 292 0.17 -8.41 -28.05
C GLY A 292 -0.76 -9.60 -28.21
N GLU A 293 -1.10 -10.28 -27.11
CA GLU A 293 -1.89 -11.52 -27.10
C GLU A 293 -3.40 -11.22 -27.13
N THR A 294 -3.85 -10.52 -28.18
CA THR A 294 -5.24 -10.04 -28.28
C THR A 294 -6.28 -11.14 -28.45
N GLY A 295 -5.86 -12.40 -28.63
CA GLY A 295 -6.74 -13.56 -28.76
C GLY A 295 -7.70 -13.78 -27.58
N LEU A 296 -7.41 -13.21 -26.41
CA LEU A 296 -8.31 -13.21 -25.25
C LEU A 296 -9.45 -12.18 -25.37
N LEU A 297 -9.25 -11.11 -26.16
CA LEU A 297 -10.20 -10.01 -26.32
C LEU A 297 -11.23 -10.29 -27.44
N ASP A 298 -10.99 -11.27 -28.30
CA ASP A 298 -11.90 -11.72 -29.35
C ASP A 298 -12.20 -13.24 -29.30
N GLY A 299 -11.71 -13.92 -28.28
CA GLY A 299 -11.83 -15.36 -28.05
C GLY A 299 -13.14 -15.81 -27.38
N GLU A 300 -13.10 -17.01 -26.84
CA GLU A 300 -14.18 -17.64 -26.08
C GLU A 300 -14.57 -16.79 -24.87
N PHE A 301 -13.59 -16.24 -24.14
CA PHE A 301 -13.88 -15.37 -22.99
C PHE A 301 -14.68 -14.13 -23.41
N ALA A 302 -14.28 -13.44 -24.47
CA ALA A 302 -15.00 -12.30 -25.01
C ALA A 302 -16.44 -12.66 -25.45
N THR A 303 -16.68 -13.88 -25.93
CA THR A 303 -18.03 -14.32 -26.33
C THR A 303 -19.02 -14.44 -25.16
N LEU A 304 -18.53 -14.52 -23.91
CA LEU A 304 -19.38 -14.52 -22.72
C LEU A 304 -20.17 -13.22 -22.55
N GLN A 305 -19.78 -12.12 -23.21
CA GLN A 305 -20.59 -10.91 -23.29
C GLN A 305 -22.00 -11.19 -23.83
N LYS A 306 -22.14 -12.14 -24.78
CA LYS A 306 -23.44 -12.58 -25.33
C LYS A 306 -24.30 -13.32 -24.31
N GLN A 307 -23.69 -13.78 -23.22
CA GLN A 307 -24.33 -14.50 -22.12
C GLN A 307 -24.56 -13.60 -20.90
N GLY A 308 -24.32 -12.28 -21.04
CA GLY A 308 -24.57 -11.30 -19.97
C GLY A 308 -23.34 -10.87 -19.18
N LEU A 309 -22.13 -11.28 -19.57
CA LEU A 309 -20.90 -10.74 -18.98
C LEU A 309 -20.78 -9.24 -19.30
N PRO A 310 -20.58 -8.35 -18.31
CA PRO A 310 -20.36 -6.93 -18.57
C PRO A 310 -19.15 -6.70 -19.49
N SER A 311 -19.28 -5.78 -20.44
CA SER A 311 -18.24 -5.49 -21.44
C SER A 311 -16.90 -5.18 -20.80
N GLU A 312 -16.86 -4.34 -19.78
CA GLU A 312 -15.59 -3.95 -19.15
C GLU A 312 -14.95 -5.11 -18.37
N ARG A 313 -15.73 -6.13 -17.94
CA ARG A 313 -15.14 -7.34 -17.34
C ARG A 313 -14.43 -8.20 -18.39
N ALA A 314 -15.02 -8.29 -19.57
CA ALA A 314 -14.41 -8.93 -20.73
C ALA A 314 -13.19 -8.16 -21.26
N ASP A 315 -13.34 -6.85 -21.49
CA ASP A 315 -12.33 -6.00 -22.14
C ASP A 315 -11.07 -5.85 -21.29
N PHE A 316 -11.23 -5.83 -19.95
CA PHE A 316 -10.13 -5.66 -19.01
C PHE A 316 -9.78 -6.94 -18.25
N LEU A 317 -10.38 -8.09 -18.60
CA LEU A 317 -10.05 -9.40 -18.03
C LEU A 317 -10.09 -9.41 -16.49
N ILE A 318 -11.16 -8.84 -15.92
CA ILE A 318 -11.41 -8.78 -14.46
C ILE A 318 -12.50 -9.78 -14.05
N ASP A 319 -12.29 -10.38 -12.89
CA ASP A 319 -13.13 -11.41 -12.30
C ASP A 319 -14.46 -10.83 -11.73
N PRO A 320 -15.37 -11.68 -11.22
CA PRO A 320 -16.66 -11.22 -10.71
C PRO A 320 -16.57 -10.31 -9.48
N TRP A 321 -15.44 -10.32 -8.77
CA TRP A 321 -15.16 -9.46 -7.63
C TRP A 321 -14.40 -8.19 -8.02
N ASN A 322 -14.31 -7.89 -9.32
CA ASN A 322 -13.61 -6.73 -9.88
C ASN A 322 -12.10 -6.71 -9.56
N SER A 323 -11.50 -7.89 -9.43
CA SER A 323 -10.06 -8.10 -9.33
C SER A 323 -9.52 -8.66 -10.65
N PRO A 324 -8.25 -8.43 -10.99
CA PRO A 324 -7.68 -8.92 -12.23
C PRO A 324 -7.52 -10.45 -12.21
N TYR A 325 -7.82 -11.11 -13.34
CA TYR A 325 -7.36 -12.48 -13.57
C TYR A 325 -5.83 -12.53 -13.67
N TRP A 326 -5.24 -13.66 -13.28
CA TRP A 326 -3.80 -13.90 -13.33
C TRP A 326 -3.44 -15.08 -14.21
N LEU A 327 -2.28 -14.98 -14.85
CA LEU A 327 -1.61 -16.05 -15.59
C LEU A 327 -0.32 -16.43 -14.86
N ARG A 328 -0.15 -17.73 -14.60
CA ARG A 328 1.11 -18.33 -14.16
C ARG A 328 1.60 -19.29 -15.23
N ASP A 329 2.87 -19.16 -15.59
CA ASP A 329 3.61 -20.08 -16.46
C ASP A 329 4.98 -20.32 -15.84
N ARG A 330 5.16 -21.47 -15.19
CA ARG A 330 6.39 -21.87 -14.51
C ARG A 330 7.04 -22.98 -15.30
N CYS A 331 8.29 -22.77 -15.73
CA CYS A 331 9.09 -23.80 -16.37
C CYS A 331 10.17 -24.27 -15.38
N ASP A 332 9.92 -25.42 -14.76
CA ASP A 332 10.86 -26.10 -13.88
C ASP A 332 11.83 -26.93 -14.74
N ARG A 333 13.05 -26.40 -14.89
CA ARG A 333 14.11 -27.05 -15.68
C ARG A 333 14.67 -28.28 -14.98
N ASP A 334 14.67 -28.32 -13.65
CA ASP A 334 15.24 -29.40 -12.87
C ASP A 334 14.30 -30.61 -12.84
N ALA A 335 12.99 -30.34 -12.74
CA ALA A 335 11.95 -31.38 -12.81
C ALA A 335 11.53 -31.74 -14.25
N GLY A 336 11.94 -30.94 -15.25
CA GLY A 336 11.51 -31.10 -16.64
C GLY A 336 10.00 -30.88 -16.83
N LYS A 337 9.37 -30.04 -15.99
CA LYS A 337 7.92 -29.81 -15.98
C LYS A 337 7.58 -28.35 -16.27
N ARG A 338 6.48 -28.14 -16.99
CA ARG A 338 5.89 -26.81 -17.21
C ARG A 338 4.49 -26.79 -16.61
N TYR A 339 4.25 -25.83 -15.72
CA TYR A 339 2.96 -25.61 -15.07
C TYR A 339 2.39 -24.31 -15.61
N VAL A 340 1.24 -24.39 -16.28
CA VAL A 340 0.54 -23.22 -16.80
C VAL A 340 -0.87 -23.24 -16.24
N PHE A 341 -1.28 -22.15 -15.62
CA PHE A 341 -2.65 -21.99 -15.15
C PHE A 341 -3.08 -20.52 -15.14
N VAL A 342 -4.38 -20.32 -15.34
CA VAL A 342 -5.04 -19.03 -15.11
C VAL A 342 -5.94 -19.14 -13.89
N TYR A 343 -6.06 -18.05 -13.15
CA TYR A 343 -6.81 -18.06 -11.90
C TYR A 343 -7.25 -16.65 -11.48
N SER A 344 -8.27 -16.59 -10.64
CA SER A 344 -8.69 -15.46 -9.82
C SER A 344 -8.43 -15.82 -8.36
N PHE A 345 -8.12 -14.82 -7.53
CA PHE A 345 -8.00 -14.99 -6.07
C PHE A 345 -9.34 -15.24 -5.37
N GLY A 346 -10.42 -15.40 -6.12
CA GLY A 346 -11.71 -15.76 -5.57
C GLY A 346 -12.32 -14.67 -4.68
N PRO A 347 -13.29 -15.05 -3.85
CA PRO A 347 -14.09 -14.12 -3.06
C PRO A 347 -13.35 -13.53 -1.85
N ASP A 348 -12.32 -14.20 -1.32
CA ASP A 348 -11.54 -13.68 -0.20
C ASP A 348 -10.30 -12.88 -0.63
N ARG A 349 -9.98 -12.94 -1.94
CA ARG A 349 -8.88 -12.24 -2.60
C ARG A 349 -7.51 -12.53 -2.02
N ASN A 350 -7.41 -13.61 -1.24
CA ASN A 350 -6.17 -14.06 -0.68
C ASN A 350 -5.38 -14.79 -1.77
N ARG A 351 -4.06 -14.64 -1.77
CA ARG A 351 -3.22 -15.33 -2.74
C ARG A 351 -2.85 -16.72 -2.21
N ASP A 352 -3.77 -17.66 -2.32
CA ASP A 352 -3.54 -19.01 -1.84
C ASP A 352 -2.70 -19.84 -2.82
N SER A 353 -2.82 -19.61 -4.13
CA SER A 353 -2.07 -20.36 -5.15
C SER A 353 -0.55 -20.18 -5.06
N THR A 354 0.16 -21.30 -5.12
CA THR A 354 1.63 -21.35 -5.14
C THR A 354 2.17 -21.13 -6.56
N THR A 355 3.46 -21.43 -6.76
CA THR A 355 4.08 -21.34 -8.09
C THR A 355 3.68 -22.47 -9.04
N THR A 356 3.11 -23.56 -8.50
CA THR A 356 2.75 -24.77 -9.27
C THR A 356 1.34 -25.27 -8.99
N GLU A 357 0.68 -24.80 -7.92
CA GLU A 357 -0.61 -25.31 -7.48
C GLU A 357 -1.64 -24.20 -7.27
N ILE A 358 -2.87 -24.47 -7.68
CA ILE A 358 -4.04 -23.66 -7.30
C ILE A 358 -4.56 -24.18 -5.96
N LEU A 359 -4.61 -23.33 -4.94
CA LEU A 359 -4.98 -23.68 -3.57
C LEU A 359 -6.07 -22.76 -3.04
N GLY A 360 -6.59 -23.08 -1.85
CA GLY A 360 -7.52 -22.20 -1.14
C GLY A 360 -8.89 -22.12 -1.80
N ASP A 361 -9.44 -20.90 -1.86
CA ASP A 361 -10.66 -20.59 -2.61
C ASP A 361 -10.41 -19.93 -3.97
N ASP A 362 -9.14 -19.84 -4.41
CA ASP A 362 -8.76 -19.42 -5.74
C ASP A 362 -9.53 -20.23 -6.80
N VAL A 363 -10.09 -19.51 -7.77
CA VAL A 363 -10.82 -20.10 -8.89
C VAL A 363 -9.89 -20.13 -10.09
N GLY A 364 -9.36 -21.30 -10.43
CA GLY A 364 -8.39 -21.44 -11.51
C GLY A 364 -8.50 -22.73 -12.30
N ALA A 365 -7.77 -22.78 -13.42
CA ALA A 365 -7.65 -23.98 -14.25
C ALA A 365 -6.26 -24.09 -14.88
N TYR A 366 -5.71 -25.31 -14.87
CA TYR A 366 -4.49 -25.63 -15.60
C TYR A 366 -4.73 -25.67 -17.10
N ILE A 367 -3.74 -25.18 -17.84
CA ILE A 367 -3.73 -25.11 -19.30
C ILE A 367 -2.81 -26.20 -19.83
N GLN A 368 -3.30 -26.99 -20.77
CA GLN A 368 -2.49 -27.91 -21.55
C GLN A 368 -2.11 -27.25 -22.88
N LEU A 369 -0.90 -26.70 -22.95
CA LEU A 369 -0.37 -26.14 -24.20
C LEU A 369 -0.09 -27.26 -25.20
N ARG A 370 -0.39 -27.01 -26.47
CA ARG A 370 -0.17 -27.96 -27.57
C ARG A 370 1.29 -28.07 -27.99
#